data_AF-A0A918YRR3-F1
#
_entry.id   AF-A0A918YRR3-F1
#
_cell.length_a   1.000
_cell.length_b   1.000
_cell.length_c   1.000
_cell.angle_alpha   90.00
_cell.angle_beta   90.00
_cell.angle_gamma   90.00
#
_symmetry.space_group_name_H-M   'P 1'
#
loop_
_entity.id
_entity.type
_entity.pdbx_description
1 polymer ?
#
loop_
_entity_poly.entity_id
_entity_poly.type
_entity_poly.pdbx_seq_one_letter_code
_entity_poly.pdbx_strand_id
1 'polypeptide(L)'
;MGATSPDECTAHDPDGTTVTLDLDQASHAATIAAVAHARGLPEQAVTIALATAIQKSKLRNLSYGDRDSLGLFQQRPSQGWGTPAQISDPVYAVGRFFDALVKVPDYLNLPVTEAAQQVKHSGYPEAYAQHEGMAATLAAVLTGREGPSLSCTVAGAEVAAAPT
;
A
#
# COMPACT_ATOMS: atom_id res chain seq x y z
N MET A 1 -15.55 -21.31 -25.73
CA MET A 1 -15.79 -20.58 -24.46
C MET A 1 -14.51 -19.83 -24.16
N GLY A 2 -14.44 -18.54 -24.52
CA GLY A 2 -13.25 -17.72 -24.30
C GLY A 2 -13.11 -17.44 -22.81
N ALA A 3 -11.93 -17.69 -22.24
CA ALA A 3 -11.65 -17.33 -20.87
C ALA A 3 -11.68 -15.79 -20.76
N THR A 4 -12.58 -15.26 -19.94
CA THR A 4 -12.55 -13.85 -19.57
C THR A 4 -11.30 -13.64 -18.72
N SER A 5 -10.40 -12.76 -19.15
CA SER A 5 -9.27 -12.35 -18.31
C SER A 5 -9.78 -11.72 -17.01
N PRO A 6 -9.19 -12.01 -15.84
CA PRO A 6 -9.59 -11.40 -14.59
C PRO A 6 -9.28 -9.89 -14.58
N ASP A 7 -10.04 -9.15 -13.78
CA ASP A 7 -9.78 -7.74 -13.48
C ASP A 7 -8.54 -7.63 -12.60
N GLU A 8 -7.44 -7.15 -13.18
CA GLU A 8 -6.15 -7.13 -12.50
C GLU A 8 -5.27 -5.98 -12.97
N CYS A 9 -4.36 -5.57 -12.08
CA CYS A 9 -3.28 -4.67 -12.36
C CYS A 9 -1.94 -5.40 -12.20
N THR A 10 -1.01 -5.12 -13.11
CA THR A 10 0.32 -5.69 -13.10
C THR A 10 1.34 -4.56 -13.09
N ALA A 11 2.19 -4.56 -12.06
CA ALA A 11 3.36 -3.71 -11.94
C ALA A 11 4.60 -4.49 -12.38
N HIS A 12 5.38 -3.92 -13.29
CA HIS A 12 6.60 -4.51 -13.82
C HIS A 12 7.81 -3.68 -13.40
N ASP A 13 8.77 -4.33 -12.75
CA ASP A 13 10.09 -3.78 -12.54
C ASP A 13 10.94 -4.03 -13.80
N PRO A 14 11.74 -3.08 -14.29
CA PRO A 14 12.70 -3.32 -15.37
C PRO A 14 13.67 -4.48 -15.11
N ASP A 15 13.92 -4.84 -13.84
CA ASP A 15 14.71 -6.02 -13.47
C ASP A 15 13.96 -7.37 -13.64
N GLY A 16 12.72 -7.33 -14.15
CA GLY A 16 11.91 -8.50 -14.49
C GLY A 16 10.97 -8.97 -13.38
N THR A 17 10.97 -8.32 -12.21
CA THR A 17 10.00 -8.61 -11.14
C THR A 17 8.61 -8.17 -11.57
N THR A 18 7.63 -9.06 -11.45
CA THR A 18 6.23 -8.78 -11.79
C THR A 18 5.36 -8.97 -10.55
N VAL A 19 4.56 -7.94 -10.23
CA VAL A 19 3.60 -7.95 -9.12
C VAL A 19 2.20 -7.81 -9.70
N THR A 20 1.36 -8.84 -9.51
CA THR A 20 -0.05 -8.82 -9.89
C THR A 20 -0.90 -8.48 -8.66
N LEU A 21 -1.85 -7.58 -8.85
CA LEU A 21 -2.80 -7.08 -7.86
C LEU A 21 -4.20 -7.16 -8.47
N ASP A 22 -5.23 -7.37 -7.66
CA ASP A 22 -6.56 -6.99 -8.12
C ASP A 22 -6.77 -5.46 -8.04
N LEU A 23 -7.90 -4.98 -8.59
CA LEU A 23 -8.18 -3.55 -8.67
C LEU A 23 -8.25 -2.86 -7.30
N ASP A 24 -8.75 -3.55 -6.28
CA ASP A 24 -8.85 -3.04 -4.91
C ASP A 24 -7.46 -2.85 -4.29
N GLN A 25 -6.59 -3.85 -4.43
CA GLN A 25 -5.22 -3.77 -3.94
C GLN A 25 -4.43 -2.68 -4.67
N ALA A 26 -4.60 -2.57 -5.99
CA ALA A 26 -3.97 -1.54 -6.80
C ALA A 26 -4.43 -0.13 -6.39
N SER A 27 -5.73 0.07 -6.15
CA SER A 27 -6.29 1.33 -5.67
C SER A 27 -5.71 1.74 -4.31
N HIS A 28 -5.61 0.82 -3.36
CA HIS A 28 -5.03 1.12 -2.05
C HIS A 28 -3.51 1.36 -2.11
N ALA A 29 -2.77 0.62 -2.95
CA ALA A 29 -1.35 0.86 -3.17
C ALA A 29 -1.12 2.25 -3.79
N ALA A 30 -1.91 2.62 -4.80
CA ALA A 30 -1.87 3.95 -5.40
C ALA A 30 -2.23 5.05 -4.38
N THR A 31 -3.19 4.80 -3.50
CA THR A 31 -3.54 5.73 -2.41
C THR A 31 -2.34 5.97 -1.48
N ILE A 32 -1.60 4.90 -1.11
CA ILE A 32 -0.40 5.03 -0.28
C ILE A 32 0.65 5.94 -0.95
N ALA A 33 0.95 5.68 -2.23
CA ALA A 33 1.92 6.46 -2.99
C ALA A 33 1.47 7.92 -3.19
N ALA A 34 0.19 8.14 -3.51
CA ALA A 34 -0.37 9.47 -3.73
C ALA A 34 -0.33 10.34 -2.45
N VAL A 35 -0.66 9.77 -1.29
CA VAL A 35 -0.57 10.49 0.00
C VAL A 35 0.88 10.80 0.36
N ALA A 36 1.82 9.90 0.09
CA ALA A 36 3.25 10.16 0.30
C ALA A 36 3.74 11.31 -0.60
N HIS A 37 3.38 11.28 -1.89
CA HIS A 37 3.71 12.32 -2.84
C HIS A 37 3.13 13.69 -2.43
N ALA A 38 1.86 13.74 -2.05
CA ALA A 38 1.20 14.96 -1.57
C ALA A 38 1.88 15.55 -0.31
N ARG A 39 2.61 14.73 0.45
CA ARG A 39 3.36 15.12 1.65
C ARG A 39 4.85 15.33 1.38
N GLY A 40 5.32 15.19 0.15
CA GLY A 40 6.74 15.29 -0.20
C GLY A 40 7.63 14.21 0.43
N LEU A 41 7.06 13.04 0.76
CA LEU A 41 7.80 11.94 1.37
C LEU A 41 8.55 11.12 0.30
N PRO A 42 9.75 10.59 0.63
CA PRO A 42 10.56 9.84 -0.32
C PRO A 42 10.00 8.43 -0.55
N GLU A 43 10.47 7.79 -1.63
CA GLU A 43 10.08 6.42 -2.01
C GLU A 43 10.23 5.42 -0.87
N GLN A 44 11.29 5.53 -0.05
CA GLN A 44 11.49 4.66 1.11
C GLN A 44 10.29 4.67 2.07
N ALA A 45 9.62 5.81 2.26
CA ALA A 45 8.41 5.89 3.07
C ALA A 45 7.25 5.10 2.42
N VAL A 46 7.13 5.17 1.09
CA VAL A 46 6.14 4.39 0.31
C VAL A 46 6.39 2.90 0.47
N THR A 47 7.65 2.45 0.32
CA THR A 47 8.06 1.05 0.51
C THR A 47 7.68 0.56 1.91
N ILE A 48 8.00 1.33 2.96
CA ILE A 48 7.66 0.98 4.35
C ILE A 48 6.15 0.88 4.57
N ALA A 49 5.38 1.84 4.04
CA ALA A 49 3.93 1.83 4.16
C ALA A 49 3.30 0.65 3.39
N LEU A 50 3.73 0.39 2.16
CA LEU A 50 3.25 -0.74 1.35
C LEU A 50 3.56 -2.07 2.02
N ALA A 51 4.81 -2.29 2.47
CA ALA A 51 5.19 -3.52 3.19
C ALA A 51 4.33 -3.71 4.44
N THR A 52 4.06 -2.62 5.17
CA THR A 52 3.19 -2.66 6.35
C THR A 52 1.76 -3.03 5.97
N ALA A 53 1.15 -2.37 4.98
CA ALA A 53 -0.23 -2.63 4.57
C ALA A 53 -0.40 -4.04 3.97
N ILE A 54 0.58 -4.54 3.22
CA ILE A 54 0.60 -5.92 2.73
C ILE A 54 0.63 -6.89 3.92
N GLN A 55 1.51 -6.66 4.91
CA GLN A 55 1.58 -7.54 6.07
C GLN A 55 0.30 -7.51 6.92
N LYS A 56 -0.32 -6.33 7.08
CA LYS A 56 -1.45 -6.15 7.99
C LYS A 56 -2.77 -6.56 7.39
N SER A 57 -2.99 -6.33 6.10
CA SER A 57 -4.28 -6.58 5.47
C SER A 57 -4.21 -7.11 4.05
N LYS A 58 -3.01 -7.38 3.52
CA LYS A 58 -2.81 -7.71 2.10
C LYS A 58 -3.34 -6.61 1.18
N LEU A 59 -3.15 -5.34 1.58
CA LEU A 59 -3.67 -4.14 0.91
C LEU A 59 -5.21 -4.07 0.85
N ARG A 60 -5.90 -4.64 1.84
CA ARG A 60 -7.37 -4.56 1.96
C ARG A 60 -7.78 -3.57 3.05
N ASN A 61 -8.82 -2.81 2.79
CA ASN A 61 -9.41 -1.92 3.79
C ASN A 61 -10.43 -2.70 4.64
N LEU A 62 -9.94 -3.46 5.63
CA LEU A 62 -10.76 -4.41 6.39
C LEU A 62 -11.65 -3.69 7.42
N SER A 63 -12.90 -4.14 7.54
CA SER A 63 -13.84 -3.72 8.57
C SER A 63 -13.74 -4.52 9.88
N TYR A 64 -12.73 -5.41 9.97
CA TYR A 64 -12.48 -6.28 11.10
C TYR A 64 -10.98 -6.54 11.29
N GLY A 65 -10.62 -7.14 12.42
CA GLY A 65 -9.24 -7.46 12.80
C GLY A 65 -9.16 -7.97 14.23
N ASP A 66 -7.93 -8.09 14.75
CA ASP A 66 -7.73 -8.37 16.18
C ASP A 66 -8.23 -7.20 17.04
N ARG A 67 -9.05 -7.50 18.07
CA ARG A 67 -9.71 -6.52 18.94
C ARG A 67 -10.52 -5.49 18.12
N ASP A 68 -10.16 -4.22 18.20
CA ASP A 68 -10.76 -3.09 17.47
C ASP A 68 -9.88 -2.61 16.31
N SER A 69 -9.04 -3.50 15.74
CA SER A 69 -8.20 -3.16 14.59
C SER A 69 -9.03 -3.05 13.31
N LEU A 70 -8.81 -1.97 12.54
CA LEU A 70 -9.52 -1.69 11.28
C LEU A 70 -8.56 -1.15 10.21
N GLY A 71 -9.02 -1.22 8.96
CA GLY A 71 -8.45 -0.58 7.80
C GLY A 71 -7.12 -1.17 7.31
N LEU A 72 -6.49 -0.44 6.37
CA LEU A 72 -5.28 -0.87 5.64
C LEU A 72 -4.13 -1.30 6.56
N PHE A 73 -3.91 -0.55 7.64
CA PHE A 73 -2.79 -0.79 8.54
C PHE A 73 -3.18 -1.57 9.79
N GLN A 74 -4.42 -2.04 9.90
CA GLN A 74 -4.96 -2.64 11.13
C GLN A 74 -4.64 -1.73 12.34
N GLN A 75 -5.12 -0.48 12.25
CA GLN A 75 -4.98 0.54 13.28
C GLN A 75 -6.08 0.40 14.31
N ARG A 76 -5.82 0.80 15.56
CA ARG A 76 -6.77 0.64 16.68
C ARG A 76 -7.23 1.98 17.21
N PRO A 77 -8.55 2.28 17.22
CA PRO A 77 -9.07 3.49 17.83
C PRO A 77 -8.70 3.60 19.31
N SER A 78 -8.76 2.49 20.05
CA SER A 78 -8.35 2.42 21.47
C SER A 78 -6.87 2.76 21.72
N GLN A 79 -6.03 2.74 20.69
CA GLN A 79 -4.62 3.15 20.78
C GLN A 79 -4.36 4.56 20.23
N GLY A 80 -5.41 5.34 19.96
CA GLY A 80 -5.28 6.73 19.53
C GLY A 80 -5.00 6.93 18.04
N TRP A 81 -5.17 5.90 17.21
CA TRP A 81 -4.97 6.02 15.75
C TRP A 81 -6.07 6.82 15.03
N GLY A 82 -7.17 7.16 15.70
CA GLY A 82 -8.32 7.88 15.15
C GLY A 82 -9.64 7.22 15.57
N THR A 83 -10.78 7.80 15.20
CA THR A 83 -12.09 7.13 15.35
C THR A 83 -12.23 5.98 14.35
N PRO A 84 -13.15 5.01 14.56
CA PRO A 84 -13.40 3.94 13.59
C PRO A 84 -13.63 4.47 12.16
N ALA A 85 -14.47 5.51 12.02
CA ALA A 85 -14.75 6.12 10.73
C ALA A 85 -13.50 6.72 10.08
N GLN A 86 -12.63 7.36 10.88
CA GLN A 86 -11.39 7.94 10.38
C GLN A 86 -10.41 6.86 9.91
N ILE A 87 -10.16 5.81 10.69
CA ILE A 87 -9.17 4.79 10.31
C ILE A 87 -9.69 3.81 9.24
N SER A 88 -10.99 3.82 8.96
CA SER A 88 -11.59 3.13 7.80
C SER A 88 -11.50 3.96 6.52
N ASP A 89 -11.16 5.24 6.57
CA ASP A 89 -10.82 6.04 5.39
C ASP A 89 -9.33 5.78 5.03
N PRO A 90 -9.04 5.19 3.85
CA PRO A 90 -7.66 4.93 3.42
C PRO A 90 -6.76 6.16 3.43
N VAL A 91 -7.24 7.32 3.00
CA VAL A 91 -6.43 8.55 2.93
C VAL A 91 -6.02 8.98 4.34
N TYR A 92 -6.97 8.97 5.28
CA TYR A 92 -6.69 9.29 6.67
C TYR A 92 -5.75 8.25 7.31
N ALA A 93 -6.03 6.96 7.14
CA ALA A 93 -5.25 5.88 7.75
C ALA A 93 -3.78 5.91 7.29
N VAL A 94 -3.55 6.12 5.99
CA VAL A 94 -2.22 6.32 5.39
C VAL A 94 -1.57 7.58 5.94
N GLY A 95 -2.30 8.69 6.00
CA GLY A 95 -1.79 9.93 6.57
C GLY A 95 -1.31 9.76 8.02
N ARG A 96 -2.12 9.13 8.86
CA ARG A 96 -1.77 8.83 10.25
C ARG A 96 -0.59 7.88 10.38
N PHE A 97 -0.45 6.91 9.47
CA PHE A 97 0.72 6.05 9.41
C PHE A 97 1.99 6.88 9.17
N PHE A 98 1.97 7.77 8.18
CA PHE A 98 3.11 8.64 7.90
C PHE A 98 3.41 9.61 9.04
N ASP A 99 2.40 10.15 9.72
CA ASP A 99 2.59 11.00 10.91
C ASP A 99 3.36 10.28 12.03
N ALA A 100 3.23 8.96 12.11
CA ALA A 100 3.99 8.12 13.04
C ALA A 100 5.38 7.77 12.46
N LEU A 101 5.46 7.42 11.17
CA LEU A 101 6.73 7.05 10.52
C LEU A 101 7.76 8.16 10.58
N VAL A 102 7.38 9.42 10.29
CA VAL A 102 8.34 10.54 10.29
C VAL A 102 8.89 10.89 11.68
N LYS A 103 8.32 10.31 12.75
CA LYS A 103 8.82 10.44 14.13
C LYS A 103 9.79 9.33 14.51
N VAL A 104 9.90 8.28 13.68
CA VAL A 104 10.90 7.22 13.86
C VAL A 104 12.27 7.78 13.52
N PRO A 105 13.22 7.81 14.47
CA PRO A 105 14.57 8.28 14.21
C PRO A 105 15.22 7.49 13.07
N ASP A 106 15.80 8.21 12.12
CA ASP A 106 16.59 7.64 11.01
C ASP A 106 15.87 6.59 10.15
N TYR A 107 14.53 6.63 10.09
CA TYR A 107 13.74 5.61 9.39
C TYR A 107 14.12 5.40 7.92
N LEU A 108 14.74 6.39 7.28
CA LEU A 108 15.21 6.32 5.90
C LEU A 108 16.36 5.33 5.71
N ASN A 109 17.18 5.14 6.74
CA ASN A 109 18.34 4.25 6.72
C ASN A 109 18.08 2.92 7.45
N LEU A 110 16.91 2.78 8.09
CA LEU A 110 16.52 1.54 8.72
C LEU A 110 16.08 0.50 7.68
N PRO A 111 16.30 -0.80 7.94
CA PRO A 111 15.59 -1.86 7.23
C PRO A 111 14.09 -1.61 7.26
N VAL A 112 13.40 -1.93 6.15
CA VAL A 112 11.95 -1.69 6.01
C VAL A 112 11.17 -2.33 7.16
N THR A 113 11.58 -3.54 7.56
CA THR A 113 10.99 -4.29 8.66
C THR A 113 11.13 -3.58 10.01
N GLU A 114 12.29 -2.99 10.28
CA GLU A 114 12.57 -2.27 11.52
C GLU A 114 11.78 -0.98 11.59
N ALA A 115 11.76 -0.19 10.51
CA ALA A 115 10.97 1.03 10.44
C ALA A 115 9.46 0.74 10.62
N ALA A 116 8.93 -0.25 9.89
CA ALA A 116 7.54 -0.69 10.01
C ALA A 116 7.21 -1.17 11.44
N GLN A 117 8.13 -1.92 12.04
CA GLN A 117 7.99 -2.43 13.40
C GLN A 117 8.01 -1.30 14.43
N GLN A 118 8.86 -0.28 14.28
CA GLN A 118 8.86 0.89 15.18
C GLN A 118 7.58 1.72 15.06
N VAL A 119 6.92 1.74 13.90
CA VAL A 119 5.60 2.38 13.78
C VAL A 119 4.51 1.52 14.43
N LYS A 120 4.46 0.23 14.11
CA LYS A 120 3.34 -0.65 14.47
C LYS A 120 3.47 -1.31 15.84
N HIS A 121 4.66 -1.37 16.41
CA HIS A 121 4.97 -2.07 17.68
C HIS A 121 4.36 -3.49 17.72
N SER A 122 4.53 -4.27 16.65
CA SER A 122 3.86 -5.57 16.51
C SER A 122 4.65 -6.73 17.14
N GLY A 123 3.99 -7.85 17.47
CA GLY A 123 4.69 -9.01 18.06
C GLY A 123 5.59 -9.81 17.10
N TYR A 124 5.68 -9.41 15.82
CA TYR A 124 6.32 -10.22 14.76
C TYR A 124 7.19 -9.35 13.84
N PRO A 125 8.40 -8.95 14.26
CA PRO A 125 9.27 -8.03 13.51
C PRO A 125 9.69 -8.56 12.13
N GLU A 126 9.96 -9.85 12.02
CA GLU A 126 10.49 -10.45 10.78
C GLU A 126 9.42 -10.66 9.70
N ALA A 127 8.13 -10.59 10.06
CA ALA A 127 7.04 -10.88 9.14
C ALA A 127 6.88 -9.84 8.02
N TYR A 128 7.54 -8.68 8.11
CA TYR A 128 7.54 -7.68 7.03
C TYR A 128 8.56 -8.00 5.93
N ALA A 129 9.63 -8.76 6.22
CA ALA A 129 10.74 -8.99 5.27
C ALA A 129 10.27 -9.70 4.00
N GLN A 130 9.36 -10.66 4.14
CA GLN A 130 8.74 -11.38 3.01
C GLN A 130 7.96 -10.48 2.05
N HIS A 131 7.64 -9.24 2.44
CA HIS A 131 6.87 -8.29 1.64
C HIS A 131 7.70 -7.15 1.10
N GLU A 132 8.99 -7.07 1.46
CA GLU A 132 9.86 -5.97 1.08
C GLU A 132 10.08 -5.88 -0.43
N GLY A 133 10.36 -7.01 -1.10
CA GLY A 133 10.54 -7.03 -2.56
C GLY A 133 9.30 -6.54 -3.32
N MET A 134 8.12 -7.08 -2.98
CA MET A 134 6.85 -6.65 -3.57
C MET A 134 6.57 -5.16 -3.29
N ALA A 135 6.82 -4.70 -2.08
CA ALA A 135 6.61 -3.30 -1.70
C ALA A 135 7.57 -2.35 -2.43
N ALA A 136 8.82 -2.76 -2.61
CA ALA A 136 9.83 -1.97 -3.33
C ALA A 136 9.47 -1.85 -4.82
N THR A 137 9.07 -2.96 -5.47
CA THR A 137 8.59 -2.92 -6.86
C THR A 137 7.39 -1.98 -7.02
N LEU A 138 6.39 -2.11 -6.15
CA LEU A 138 5.22 -1.23 -6.18
C LEU A 138 5.58 0.23 -5.90
N ALA A 139 6.49 0.51 -4.95
CA ALA A 139 6.93 1.86 -4.66
C ALA A 139 7.65 2.49 -5.87
N ALA A 140 8.57 1.75 -6.50
CA ALA A 140 9.32 2.21 -7.67
C ALA A 140 8.40 2.57 -8.84
N VAL A 141 7.42 1.71 -9.12
CA VAL A 141 6.42 1.93 -10.18
C VAL A 141 5.48 3.09 -9.83
N LEU A 142 4.91 3.12 -8.62
CA LEU A 142 3.89 4.10 -8.23
C LEU A 142 4.44 5.49 -7.93
N THR A 143 5.75 5.61 -7.68
CA THR A 143 6.43 6.91 -7.54
C THR A 143 7.03 7.41 -8.86
N GLY A 144 6.93 6.63 -9.94
CA GLY A 144 7.33 7.01 -11.29
C GLY A 144 8.82 6.87 -11.59
N ARG A 145 9.60 6.18 -10.74
CA ARG A 145 11.03 5.95 -10.97
C ARG A 145 11.28 5.12 -12.24
N GLU A 146 10.44 4.11 -12.46
CA GLU A 146 10.57 3.16 -13.58
C GLU A 146 9.73 3.55 -14.81
N GLY A 147 9.15 4.76 -14.84
CA GLY A 147 8.22 5.17 -15.90
C GLY A 147 6.83 4.51 -15.79
N PRO A 148 6.02 4.47 -16.87
CA PRO A 148 4.66 3.94 -16.87
C PRO A 148 4.65 2.41 -16.83
N SER A 149 4.99 1.85 -15.68
CA SER A 149 5.19 0.39 -15.50
C SER A 149 4.08 -0.29 -14.70
N LEU A 150 2.91 0.36 -14.62
CA LEU A 150 1.67 -0.21 -14.10
C LEU A 150 0.65 -0.30 -15.23
N SER A 151 0.10 -1.48 -15.46
CA SER A 151 -0.99 -1.71 -16.42
C SER A 151 -2.16 -2.36 -15.72
N CYS A 152 -3.38 -1.96 -16.02
CA CYS A 152 -4.58 -2.58 -15.47
C CYS A 152 -5.51 -3.01 -16.60
N THR A 153 -6.06 -4.21 -16.49
CA THR A 153 -7.09 -4.73 -17.38
C THR A 153 -8.39 -4.86 -16.59
N VAL A 154 -9.48 -4.37 -17.17
CA VAL A 154 -10.83 -4.52 -16.62
C VAL A 154 -11.72 -5.15 -17.69
N ALA A 155 -12.18 -6.36 -17.45
CA ALA A 155 -13.10 -7.07 -18.31
C ALA A 155 -14.46 -6.39 -18.31
N GLY A 156 -14.97 -6.05 -19.50
CA GLY A 156 -16.30 -5.44 -19.64
C GLY A 156 -16.34 -3.93 -19.41
N ALA A 157 -15.19 -3.24 -19.37
CA ALA A 157 -15.15 -1.80 -19.58
C ALA A 157 -15.64 -1.52 -21.01
N GLU A 158 -16.94 -1.26 -21.17
CA GLU A 158 -17.51 -0.79 -22.42
C GLU A 158 -16.78 0.51 -22.78
N VAL A 159 -15.94 0.45 -23.82
CA VAL A 159 -15.25 1.64 -24.32
C VAL A 159 -16.34 2.57 -24.82
N ALA A 160 -16.64 3.61 -24.05
CA ALA A 160 -17.52 4.66 -24.50
C ALA A 160 -16.97 5.17 -25.84
N ALA A 161 -17.73 4.99 -26.92
CA ALA A 161 -17.31 5.42 -28.25
C ALA A 161 -16.95 6.91 -28.18
N ALA A 162 -15.77 7.25 -28.68
CA ALA A 162 -15.34 8.64 -28.77
C ALA A 162 -16.40 9.45 -29.55
N PRO A 163 -16.77 10.66 -29.09
CA PRO A 163 -17.71 11.49 -29.83
C PRO A 163 -17.10 11.84 -31.20
N THR A 164 -17.87 11.59 -32.26
CA THR A 164 -17.56 11.95 -33.66
C THR A 164 -17.57 13.45 -33.89
#